data_AF-A0A084Y6C3-F1
#
_entry.id   AF-A0A084Y6C3-F1
#
_cell.length_a   1.000
_cell.length_b   1.000
_cell.length_c   1.000
_cell.angle_alpha   90.00
_cell.angle_beta   90.00
_cell.angle_gamma   90.00
#
_symmetry.space_group_name_H-M   'P 1'
#
loop_
_entity.id
_entity.type
_entity.pdbx_description
1 polymer ?
#
loop_
_entity_poly.entity_id
_entity_poly.type
_entity_poly.pdbx_seq_one_letter_code
_entity_poly.pdbx_strand_id
1 'polypeptide(L)'
;MRIMHEARACPYNELMVSVVHSVAAQSDFEQSLLTLGDGLATAELERLRRAVDFARSIYGHRLLGSTEDVWGHALGMALIVAGLKLDVDSRLAALLFAVPAQLEQGLLQIERDFGTGVAQLVGGISRLNRMRPITRGFVAHSVDSSEKNPQEMKTQIEVLRKMLLAMVEDIRVVLLRLASRTQTLRHFAGEPDELRVPVARETLALYSPLANRLASQAHLQHLEQDAQEGCRVCRGVRRARTARHRR
;
A
#
# COMPACT_ATOMS: atom_id res chain seq x y z
N MET A 1 -45.29 -29.64 -21.48
CA MET A 1 -44.88 -28.60 -22.45
C MET A 1 -43.45 -28.21 -22.12
N ARG A 2 -42.48 -28.84 -22.80
CA ARG A 2 -41.03 -28.59 -22.67
C ARG A 2 -40.68 -27.32 -23.44
N ILE A 3 -39.86 -26.44 -22.85
CA ILE A 3 -38.92 -25.61 -23.62
C ILE A 3 -37.60 -25.58 -22.85
N MET A 4 -36.68 -26.43 -23.32
CA MET A 4 -35.24 -26.32 -23.08
C MET A 4 -34.73 -25.08 -23.83
N HIS A 5 -33.93 -24.25 -23.18
CA HIS A 5 -33.09 -23.28 -23.88
C HIS A 5 -31.63 -23.65 -23.64
N GLU A 6 -31.10 -24.49 -24.53
CA GLU A 6 -29.67 -24.62 -24.78
C GLU A 6 -29.15 -23.30 -25.33
N ALA A 7 -28.24 -22.65 -24.61
CA ALA A 7 -27.40 -21.58 -25.14
C ALA A 7 -26.04 -22.20 -25.51
N ARG A 8 -25.82 -22.26 -26.82
CA ARG A 8 -24.68 -22.84 -27.51
C ARG A 8 -23.35 -22.23 -27.07
N ALA A 9 -22.37 -23.10 -26.81
CA ALA A 9 -20.96 -22.74 -26.72
C ALA A 9 -20.46 -22.22 -28.08
N CYS A 10 -19.77 -21.09 -28.07
CA CYS A 10 -19.06 -20.55 -29.23
C CYS A 10 -17.58 -20.99 -29.15
N PRO A 11 -17.05 -21.72 -30.14
CA PRO A 11 -15.70 -22.28 -30.08
C PRO A 11 -14.74 -21.36 -30.83
N TYR A 12 -14.16 -20.35 -30.19
CA TYR A 12 -13.03 -19.63 -30.79
C TYR A 12 -11.98 -19.22 -29.74
N ASN A 13 -10.88 -20.00 -29.79
CA ASN A 13 -9.50 -19.55 -29.61
C ASN A 13 -8.94 -19.39 -28.18
N GLU A 14 -8.84 -20.49 -27.44
CA GLU A 14 -8.13 -20.55 -26.15
C GLU A 14 -6.58 -20.56 -26.26
N LEU A 15 -6.00 -20.57 -27.46
CA LEU A 15 -4.54 -20.67 -27.63
C LEU A 15 -3.82 -19.37 -28.05
N MET A 16 -4.54 -18.27 -28.27
CA MET A 16 -3.94 -16.98 -28.67
C MET A 16 -4.01 -15.89 -27.58
N VAL A 17 -4.60 -16.19 -26.42
CA VAL A 17 -4.77 -15.22 -25.31
C VAL A 17 -3.58 -15.24 -24.32
N SER A 18 -2.73 -16.27 -24.35
CA SER A 18 -1.57 -16.38 -23.45
C SER A 18 -0.45 -15.38 -23.80
N VAL A 19 -0.27 -15.04 -25.08
CA VAL A 19 0.88 -14.22 -25.51
C VAL A 19 0.62 -12.72 -25.34
N VAL A 20 -0.62 -12.25 -25.53
CA VAL A 20 -0.93 -10.81 -25.48
C VAL A 20 -0.97 -10.28 -24.04
N HIS A 21 -1.45 -11.07 -23.06
CA HIS A 21 -1.34 -10.69 -21.64
C HIS A 21 0.08 -10.82 -21.10
N SER A 22 0.87 -11.78 -21.58
CA SER A 22 2.29 -11.87 -21.22
C SER A 22 3.06 -10.65 -21.71
N VAL A 23 2.86 -10.23 -22.97
CA VAL A 23 3.57 -9.07 -23.52
C VAL A 23 3.07 -7.77 -22.91
N ALA A 24 1.76 -7.58 -22.68
CA ALA A 24 1.25 -6.36 -22.02
C ALA A 24 1.71 -6.27 -20.55
N ALA A 25 1.63 -7.34 -19.77
CA ALA A 25 2.11 -7.36 -18.39
C ALA A 25 3.65 -7.25 -18.28
N GLN A 26 4.39 -7.80 -19.25
CA GLN A 26 5.84 -7.60 -19.36
C GLN A 26 6.20 -6.17 -19.77
N SER A 27 5.44 -5.56 -20.69
CA SER A 27 5.60 -4.15 -21.10
C SER A 27 5.37 -3.22 -19.91
N ASP A 28 4.31 -3.47 -19.13
CA ASP A 28 3.98 -2.72 -17.92
C ASP A 28 5.06 -2.86 -16.84
N PHE A 29 5.64 -4.06 -16.71
CA PHE A 29 6.70 -4.33 -15.74
C PHE A 29 8.03 -3.65 -16.13
N GLU A 30 8.48 -3.80 -17.38
CA GLU A 30 9.69 -3.13 -17.87
C GLU A 30 9.55 -1.61 -17.79
N GLN A 31 8.37 -1.07 -18.11
CA GLN A 31 8.08 0.35 -17.95
C GLN A 31 8.10 0.79 -16.48
N SER A 32 7.62 -0.06 -15.57
CA SER A 32 7.72 0.18 -14.13
C SER A 32 9.18 0.19 -13.67
N LEU A 33 10.02 -0.73 -14.17
CA LEU A 33 11.46 -0.75 -13.86
C LEU A 33 12.19 0.48 -14.39
N LEU A 34 11.86 0.94 -15.59
CA LEU A 34 12.40 2.19 -16.14
C LEU A 34 12.04 3.38 -15.24
N THR A 35 10.78 3.46 -14.80
CA THR A 35 10.31 4.50 -13.89
C THR A 35 11.00 4.43 -12.53
N LEU A 36 11.15 3.22 -11.97
CA LEU A 36 11.87 3.00 -10.71
C LEU A 36 13.36 3.32 -10.82
N GLY A 37 13.94 3.19 -12.01
CA GLY A 37 15.32 3.49 -12.31
C GLY A 37 15.59 4.97 -12.58
N ASP A 38 14.55 5.79 -12.76
CA ASP A 38 14.72 7.18 -13.17
C ASP A 38 15.50 7.98 -12.11
N GLY A 39 16.52 8.71 -12.60
CA GLY A 39 17.44 9.49 -11.78
C GLY A 39 18.49 8.69 -10.98
N LEU A 40 18.62 7.37 -11.19
CA LEU A 40 19.63 6.54 -10.52
C LEU A 40 20.88 6.32 -11.37
N ALA A 41 22.04 6.19 -10.71
CA ALA A 41 23.28 5.80 -11.37
C ALA A 41 23.26 4.31 -11.77
N THR A 42 24.11 3.92 -12.73
CA THR A 42 24.18 2.52 -13.21
C THR A 42 24.40 1.51 -12.09
N ALA A 43 25.23 1.82 -11.09
CA ALA A 43 25.46 0.95 -9.95
C ALA A 43 24.22 0.77 -9.05
N GLU A 44 23.39 1.81 -8.95
CA GLU A 44 22.14 1.80 -8.18
C GLU A 44 21.03 1.05 -8.92
N LEU A 45 20.98 1.15 -10.25
CA LEU A 45 20.10 0.35 -11.09
C LEU A 45 20.38 -1.14 -10.91
N GLU A 46 21.65 -1.55 -10.83
CA GLU A 46 22.01 -2.94 -10.55
C GLU A 46 21.56 -3.39 -9.16
N ARG A 47 21.67 -2.53 -8.14
CA ARG A 47 21.11 -2.82 -6.80
C ARG A 47 19.60 -3.00 -6.86
N LEU A 48 18.89 -2.14 -7.60
CA LEU A 48 17.45 -2.19 -7.79
C LEU A 48 17.01 -3.51 -8.47
N ARG A 49 17.68 -3.89 -9.57
CA ARG A 49 17.42 -5.17 -10.26
C ARG A 49 17.55 -6.37 -9.33
N ARG A 50 18.65 -6.43 -8.56
CA ARG A 50 18.83 -7.51 -7.57
C ARG A 50 17.74 -7.54 -6.51
N ALA A 51 17.26 -6.38 -6.04
CA ALA A 51 16.17 -6.34 -5.06
C ALA A 51 14.84 -6.79 -5.65
N VAL A 52 14.57 -6.46 -6.91
CA VAL A 52 13.40 -6.93 -7.65
C VAL A 52 13.42 -8.45 -7.77
N ASP A 53 14.52 -9.04 -8.23
CA ASP A 53 14.65 -10.49 -8.38
C ASP A 53 14.51 -11.21 -7.03
N PHE A 54 15.17 -10.68 -6.00
CA PHE A 54 15.08 -11.20 -4.65
C PHE A 54 13.64 -11.13 -4.11
N ALA A 55 12.98 -9.97 -4.19
CA ALA A 55 11.60 -9.80 -3.75
C ALA A 55 10.63 -10.75 -4.46
N ARG A 56 10.75 -10.87 -5.79
CA ARG A 56 9.90 -11.79 -6.58
C ARG A 56 10.10 -13.25 -6.18
N SER A 57 11.33 -13.66 -5.90
CA SER A 57 11.62 -15.03 -5.44
C SER A 57 11.00 -15.36 -4.08
N ILE A 58 10.83 -14.37 -3.21
CA ILE A 58 10.29 -14.55 -1.85
C ILE A 58 8.76 -14.43 -1.81
N TYR A 59 8.19 -13.49 -2.57
CA TYR A 59 6.78 -13.12 -2.45
C TYR A 59 5.83 -14.11 -3.12
N GLY A 60 6.25 -14.78 -4.21
CA GLY A 60 5.43 -15.80 -4.88
C GLY A 60 4.01 -15.30 -5.17
N HIS A 61 3.00 -16.06 -4.73
CA HIS A 61 1.57 -15.71 -4.84
C HIS A 61 0.95 -15.33 -3.49
N ARG A 62 1.76 -14.81 -2.56
CA ARG A 62 1.29 -14.49 -1.22
C ARG A 62 0.44 -13.22 -1.26
N LEU A 63 -0.58 -13.19 -0.40
CA LEU A 63 -1.47 -12.05 -0.24
C LEU A 63 -1.20 -11.34 1.09
N LEU A 64 -1.44 -10.03 1.08
CA LEU A 64 -1.51 -9.21 2.29
C LEU A 64 -2.86 -9.44 3.00
N GLY A 65 -2.94 -9.01 4.26
CA GLY A 65 -4.20 -8.99 5.00
C GLY A 65 -5.26 -8.04 4.42
N SER A 66 -4.91 -7.26 3.40
CA SER A 66 -5.80 -6.44 2.56
C SER A 66 -6.16 -7.12 1.23
N THR A 67 -5.91 -8.43 1.10
CA THR A 67 -6.14 -9.26 -0.09
C THR A 67 -5.31 -8.90 -1.33
N GLU A 68 -4.47 -7.88 -1.25
CA GLU A 68 -3.51 -7.49 -2.28
C GLU A 68 -2.40 -8.55 -2.49
N ASP A 69 -1.99 -8.78 -3.74
CA ASP A 69 -0.75 -9.47 -4.04
C ASP A 69 0.45 -8.70 -3.46
N VAL A 70 1.33 -9.41 -2.72
CA VAL A 70 2.45 -8.78 -2.01
C VAL A 70 3.42 -8.12 -2.99
N TRP A 71 3.68 -8.74 -4.13
CA TRP A 71 4.58 -8.20 -5.14
C TRP A 71 3.98 -6.97 -5.81
N GLY A 72 2.71 -7.04 -6.23
CA GLY A 72 1.99 -5.89 -6.80
C GLY A 72 1.96 -4.70 -5.85
N HIS A 73 1.76 -4.94 -4.55
CA HIS A 73 1.83 -3.90 -3.53
C HIS A 73 3.24 -3.31 -3.38
N ALA A 74 4.28 -4.16 -3.32
CA ALA A 74 5.67 -3.71 -3.21
C ALA A 74 6.09 -2.84 -4.39
N LEU A 75 5.73 -3.25 -5.61
CA LEU A 75 6.01 -2.51 -6.83
C LEU A 75 5.29 -1.16 -6.85
N GLY A 76 3.98 -1.13 -6.56
CA GLY A 76 3.21 0.12 -6.51
C GLY A 76 3.73 1.08 -5.44
N MET A 77 4.13 0.55 -4.27
CA MET A 77 4.77 1.35 -3.23
C MET A 77 6.11 1.93 -3.68
N ALA A 78 6.96 1.14 -4.35
CA ALA A 78 8.24 1.60 -4.87
C ALA A 78 8.07 2.67 -5.94
N LEU A 79 7.04 2.57 -6.81
CA LEU A 79 6.72 3.58 -7.82
C LEU A 79 6.28 4.91 -7.19
N ILE A 80 5.48 4.87 -6.12
CA ILE A 80 5.13 6.07 -5.36
C ILE A 80 6.39 6.72 -4.78
N VAL A 81 7.28 5.93 -4.18
CA VAL A 81 8.54 6.40 -3.59
C VAL A 81 9.47 7.00 -4.65
N ALA A 82 9.55 6.41 -5.85
CA ALA A 82 10.28 6.97 -6.98
C ALA A 82 9.69 8.31 -7.44
N GLY A 83 8.35 8.42 -7.51
CA GLY A 83 7.66 9.68 -7.81
C GLY A 83 7.90 10.80 -6.79
N LEU A 84 8.17 10.44 -5.52
CA LEU A 84 8.61 11.37 -4.48
C LEU A 84 10.10 11.74 -4.57
N LYS A 85 10.83 11.21 -5.57
CA LYS A 85 12.27 11.38 -5.78
C LYS A 85 13.12 11.01 -4.55
N LEU A 86 12.69 9.98 -3.82
CA LEU A 86 13.47 9.42 -2.73
C LEU A 86 14.67 8.62 -3.26
N ASP A 87 15.67 8.48 -2.39
CA ASP A 87 16.94 7.79 -2.63
C ASP A 87 16.77 6.29 -2.94
N VAL A 88 17.81 5.69 -3.53
CA VAL A 88 17.79 4.27 -3.89
C VAL A 88 17.45 3.38 -2.70
N ASP A 89 17.97 3.67 -1.51
CA ASP A 89 17.74 2.84 -0.32
C ASP A 89 16.25 2.86 0.09
N SER A 90 15.54 3.97 -0.09
CA SER A 90 14.08 4.02 0.10
C SER A 90 13.34 3.17 -0.94
N ARG A 91 13.76 3.21 -2.21
CA ARG A 91 13.15 2.39 -3.27
C ARG A 91 13.37 0.90 -3.02
N LEU A 92 14.58 0.51 -2.59
CA LEU A 92 14.90 -0.86 -2.18
C LEU A 92 14.07 -1.28 -0.96
N ALA A 93 13.98 -0.43 0.07
CA ALA A 93 13.17 -0.71 1.25
C ALA A 93 11.69 -0.88 0.92
N ALA A 94 11.17 -0.15 -0.08
CA ALA A 94 9.82 -0.32 -0.56
C ALA A 94 9.60 -1.70 -1.21
N LEU A 95 10.52 -2.12 -2.09
CA LEU A 95 10.45 -3.44 -2.73
C LEU A 95 10.59 -4.59 -1.73
N LEU A 96 11.34 -4.39 -0.64
CA LEU A 96 11.70 -5.44 0.32
C LEU A 96 10.84 -5.43 1.60
N PHE A 97 9.84 -4.56 1.68
CA PHE A 97 9.12 -4.26 2.92
C PHE A 97 8.52 -5.48 3.64
N ALA A 98 8.09 -6.49 2.88
CA ALA A 98 7.42 -7.68 3.40
C ALA A 98 8.39 -8.84 3.68
N VAL A 99 9.67 -8.75 3.29
CA VAL A 99 10.65 -9.84 3.47
C VAL A 99 10.71 -10.33 4.92
N PRO A 100 10.76 -9.47 5.96
CA PRO A 100 10.82 -9.95 7.35
C PRO A 100 9.59 -10.72 7.83
N ALA A 101 8.46 -10.61 7.11
CA ALA A 101 7.24 -11.36 7.40
C ALA A 101 7.18 -12.69 6.65
N GLN A 102 7.97 -12.85 5.58
CA GLN A 102 7.93 -14.02 4.70
C GLN A 102 9.16 -14.93 4.83
N LEU A 103 10.27 -14.41 5.34
CA LEU A 103 11.54 -15.12 5.47
C LEU A 103 12.07 -14.97 6.91
N GLU A 104 12.36 -16.09 7.55
CA GLU A 104 13.04 -16.11 8.84
C GLU A 104 14.43 -15.49 8.70
N GLN A 105 14.83 -14.64 9.66
CA GLN A 105 16.06 -13.84 9.57
C GLN A 105 16.14 -12.90 8.34
N GLY A 106 15.01 -12.59 7.69
CA GLY A 106 14.99 -11.76 6.48
C GLY A 106 15.66 -10.38 6.63
N LEU A 107 15.63 -9.76 7.82
CA LEU A 107 16.36 -8.50 8.06
C LEU A 107 17.88 -8.65 8.01
N LEU A 108 18.43 -9.75 8.54
CA LEU A 108 19.88 -10.02 8.48
C LEU A 108 20.32 -10.25 7.04
N GLN A 109 19.50 -10.93 6.26
CA GLN A 109 19.77 -11.14 4.84
C GLN A 109 19.71 -9.82 4.05
N ILE A 110 18.72 -8.96 4.33
CA ILE A 110 18.65 -7.63 3.71
C ILE A 110 19.88 -6.80 4.06
N GLU A 111 20.33 -6.82 5.31
CA GLU A 111 21.52 -6.09 5.74
C GLU A 111 22.78 -6.56 5.00
N ARG A 112 22.96 -7.87 4.87
CA ARG A 112 24.11 -8.46 4.15
C ARG A 112 24.08 -8.12 2.65
N ASP A 113 22.93 -8.24 2.00
CA ASP A 113 22.83 -8.22 0.55
C ASP A 113 22.58 -6.78 -0.01
N PHE A 114 21.96 -5.91 0.79
CA PHE A 114 21.55 -4.55 0.38
C PHE A 114 22.05 -3.42 1.29
N GLY A 115 22.62 -3.75 2.45
CA GLY A 115 23.25 -2.82 3.39
C GLY A 115 22.37 -2.45 4.59
N THR A 116 23.04 -1.97 5.65
CA THR A 116 22.40 -1.61 6.94
C THR A 116 21.33 -0.52 6.81
N GLY A 117 21.51 0.47 5.94
CA GLY A 117 20.52 1.53 5.71
C GLY A 117 19.16 0.99 5.25
N VAL A 118 19.18 0.09 4.27
CA VAL A 118 17.96 -0.57 3.76
C VAL A 118 17.32 -1.45 4.85
N ALA A 119 18.13 -2.22 5.60
CA ALA A 119 17.65 -3.06 6.68
C ALA A 119 16.98 -2.26 7.81
N GLN A 120 17.53 -1.10 8.16
CA GLN A 120 16.94 -0.20 9.16
C GLN A 120 15.58 0.34 8.69
N LEU A 121 15.46 0.76 7.42
CA LEU A 121 14.20 1.22 6.85
C LEU A 121 13.13 0.12 6.83
N VAL A 122 13.47 -1.07 6.32
CA VAL A 122 12.58 -2.23 6.27
C VAL A 122 12.17 -2.67 7.68
N GLY A 123 13.11 -2.68 8.62
CA GLY A 123 12.85 -2.96 10.04
C GLY A 123 11.89 -1.93 10.65
N GLY A 124 12.07 -0.65 10.34
CA GLY A 124 11.18 0.44 10.76
C GLY A 124 9.75 0.25 10.25
N ILE A 125 9.57 -0.05 8.97
CA ILE A 125 8.26 -0.33 8.36
C ILE A 125 7.62 -1.57 9.01
N SER A 126 8.40 -2.64 9.21
CA SER A 126 7.92 -3.88 9.84
C SER A 126 7.40 -3.62 11.26
N ARG A 127 8.13 -2.84 12.08
CA ARG A 127 7.67 -2.43 13.42
C ARG A 127 6.35 -1.65 13.36
N LEU A 128 6.24 -0.66 12.46
CA LEU A 128 5.00 0.11 12.25
C LEU A 128 3.83 -0.77 11.80
N ASN A 129 4.09 -1.78 10.97
CA ASN A 129 3.07 -2.73 10.52
C ASN A 129 2.56 -3.61 11.65
N ARG A 130 3.44 -4.08 12.55
CA ARG A 130 3.05 -4.90 13.72
C ARG A 130 2.25 -4.12 14.76
N MET A 131 2.34 -2.79 14.78
CA MET A 131 1.54 -1.93 15.67
C MET A 131 0.15 -1.59 15.11
N ARG A 132 -0.11 -1.87 13.83
CA ARG A 132 -1.40 -1.61 13.16
C ARG A 132 -2.62 -2.21 13.90
N PRO A 133 -2.58 -3.41 14.51
CA PRO A 133 -3.68 -3.95 15.31
C PRO A 133 -3.98 -3.13 16.58
N ILE A 134 -2.95 -2.58 17.23
CA ILE A 134 -3.08 -1.72 18.42
C ILE A 134 -3.72 -0.39 18.03
N THR A 135 -3.27 0.20 16.92
CA THR A 135 -3.86 1.41 16.35
C THR A 135 -5.30 1.21 15.90
N ARG A 136 -5.64 0.07 15.29
CA ARG A 136 -7.02 -0.27 14.91
C ARG A 136 -7.91 -0.46 16.13
N GLY A 137 -7.43 -1.07 17.21
CA GLY A 137 -8.16 -1.15 18.48
C GLY A 137 -8.44 0.22 19.07
N PHE A 138 -7.46 1.13 19.07
CA PHE A 138 -7.65 2.51 19.52
C PHE A 138 -8.62 3.31 18.64
N VAL A 139 -8.53 3.19 17.31
CA VAL A 139 -9.41 3.90 16.36
C VAL A 139 -10.82 3.29 16.37
N ALA A 140 -10.96 1.96 16.51
CA ALA A 140 -12.26 1.30 16.66
C ALA A 140 -12.94 1.68 18.00
N HIS A 141 -12.23 1.62 19.12
CA HIS A 141 -12.77 1.99 20.44
C HIS A 141 -13.14 3.47 20.54
N SER A 142 -12.37 4.35 19.91
CA SER A 142 -12.69 5.78 19.90
C SER A 142 -13.89 6.08 18.99
N VAL A 143 -14.11 5.31 17.90
CA VAL A 143 -15.23 5.50 16.96
C VAL A 143 -16.52 4.81 17.44
N ASP A 144 -16.46 3.70 18.18
CA ASP A 144 -17.66 3.16 18.85
C ASP A 144 -18.08 4.02 20.05
N SER A 145 -17.13 4.77 20.62
CA SER A 145 -17.39 5.78 21.64
C SER A 145 -17.86 7.12 21.05
N SER A 146 -18.44 7.15 19.84
CA SER A 146 -18.82 8.37 19.12
C SER A 146 -19.83 9.29 19.83
N GLU A 147 -20.29 8.94 21.05
CA GLU A 147 -21.04 9.79 21.95
C GLU A 147 -20.16 10.59 22.95
N LYS A 148 -18.88 10.25 23.10
CA LYS A 148 -17.93 10.93 23.99
C LYS A 148 -17.03 11.89 23.20
N ASN A 149 -17.43 13.16 23.26
CA ASN A 149 -16.62 14.37 23.09
C ASN A 149 -15.60 14.40 21.92
N PRO A 150 -15.89 15.11 20.81
CA PRO A 150 -14.98 15.26 19.65
C PRO A 150 -13.56 15.74 19.98
N GLN A 151 -13.39 16.42 21.12
CA GLN A 151 -12.10 16.92 21.59
C GLN A 151 -11.20 15.82 22.17
N GLU A 152 -11.77 14.81 22.82
CA GLU A 152 -11.03 13.67 23.37
C GLU A 152 -10.50 12.78 22.26
N MET A 153 -11.30 12.54 21.21
CA MET A 153 -10.89 11.87 19.98
C MET A 153 -9.67 12.54 19.34
N LYS A 154 -9.70 13.88 19.16
CA LYS A 154 -8.57 14.63 18.60
C LYS A 154 -7.32 14.46 19.47
N THR A 155 -7.47 14.51 20.79
CA THR A 155 -6.36 14.37 21.74
C THR A 155 -5.74 12.98 21.68
N GLN A 156 -6.55 11.92 21.61
CA GLN A 156 -6.07 10.54 21.46
C GLN A 156 -5.33 10.33 20.13
N ILE A 157 -5.83 10.91 19.04
CA ILE A 157 -5.17 10.89 17.72
C ILE A 157 -3.81 11.61 17.78
N GLU A 158 -3.71 12.76 18.44
CA GLU A 158 -2.43 13.48 18.60
C GLU A 158 -1.42 12.71 19.45
N VAL A 159 -1.87 12.03 20.51
CA VAL A 159 -1.01 11.18 21.35
C VAL A 159 -0.47 10.00 20.55
N LEU A 160 -1.35 9.30 19.82
CA LEU A 160 -0.95 8.21 18.93
C LEU A 160 0.01 8.71 17.84
N ARG A 161 -0.23 9.90 17.28
CA ARG A 161 0.64 10.52 16.29
C ARG A 161 2.02 10.84 16.88
N LYS A 162 2.08 11.42 18.08
CA LYS A 162 3.34 11.70 18.79
C LYS A 162 4.10 10.41 19.09
N MET A 163 3.41 9.35 19.49
CA MET A 163 4.01 8.03 19.73
C MET A 163 4.58 7.43 18.44
N LEU A 164 3.83 7.49 17.33
CA LEU A 164 4.30 7.01 16.02
C LEU A 164 5.52 7.78 15.51
N LEU A 165 5.54 9.10 15.70
CA LEU A 165 6.67 9.96 15.31
C LEU A 165 7.88 9.78 16.23
N ALA A 166 7.68 9.62 17.53
CA ALA A 166 8.77 9.42 18.50
C ALA A 166 9.50 8.08 18.30
N MET A 167 8.83 7.08 17.72
CA MET A 167 9.45 5.78 17.42
C MET A 167 10.26 5.78 16.11
N VAL A 168 10.06 6.79 15.26
CA VAL A 168 10.64 6.81 13.92
C VAL A 168 11.75 7.85 13.88
N GLU A 169 12.98 7.37 14.08
CA GLU A 169 14.22 8.17 13.98
C GLU A 169 14.48 8.66 12.54
N ASP A 170 13.90 7.99 11.54
CA ASP A 170 14.11 8.29 10.12
C ASP A 170 12.78 8.59 9.40
N ILE A 171 12.63 9.83 8.94
CA ILE A 171 11.46 10.33 8.21
C ILE A 171 11.12 9.49 6.96
N ARG A 172 12.11 8.83 6.33
CA ARG A 172 11.90 7.95 5.18
C ARG A 172 10.99 6.77 5.51
N VAL A 173 11.04 6.26 6.75
CA VAL A 173 10.14 5.19 7.21
C VAL A 173 8.68 5.65 7.24
N VAL A 174 8.42 6.91 7.61
CA VAL A 174 7.07 7.49 7.57
C VAL A 174 6.59 7.65 6.14
N LEU A 175 7.46 8.13 5.22
CA LEU A 175 7.12 8.28 3.80
C LEU A 175 6.82 6.92 3.15
N LEU A 176 7.62 5.88 3.46
CA LEU A 176 7.37 4.50 3.02
C LEU A 176 6.04 3.98 3.56
N ARG A 177 5.71 4.32 4.81
CA ARG A 177 4.42 3.95 5.41
C ARG A 177 3.24 4.62 4.72
N LEU A 178 3.37 5.89 4.35
CA LEU A 178 2.38 6.64 3.58
C LEU A 178 2.21 6.01 2.19
N ALA A 179 3.30 5.71 1.51
CA ALA A 179 3.27 5.05 0.20
C ALA A 179 2.55 3.69 0.24
N SER A 180 2.82 2.85 1.26
CA SER A 180 2.08 1.60 1.48
C SER A 180 0.57 1.84 1.64
N ARG A 181 0.17 2.85 2.43
CA ARG A 181 -1.25 3.15 2.64
C ARG A 181 -1.93 3.64 1.39
N THR A 182 -1.27 4.50 0.63
CA THR A 182 -1.77 4.97 -0.67
C THR A 182 -1.96 3.81 -1.63
N GLN A 183 -1.00 2.88 -1.71
CA GLN A 183 -1.13 1.71 -2.56
C GLN A 183 -2.33 0.84 -2.17
N THR A 184 -2.54 0.58 -0.88
CA THR A 184 -3.73 -0.15 -0.40
C THR A 184 -5.04 0.58 -0.74
N LEU A 185 -5.06 1.92 -0.64
CA LEU A 185 -6.25 2.69 -1.02
C LEU A 185 -6.54 2.63 -2.52
N ARG A 186 -5.50 2.64 -3.37
CA ARG A 186 -5.62 2.46 -4.82
C ARG A 186 -6.14 1.07 -5.16
N HIS A 187 -5.65 0.02 -4.48
CA HIS A 187 -6.21 -1.32 -4.62
C HIS A 187 -7.71 -1.33 -4.31
N PHE A 188 -8.12 -0.77 -3.17
CA PHE A 188 -9.54 -0.73 -2.81
C PHE A 188 -10.42 0.20 -3.67
N ALA A 189 -9.81 1.06 -4.49
CA ALA A 189 -10.53 1.83 -5.49
C ALA A 189 -10.96 0.94 -6.67
N GLY A 190 -10.10 -0.01 -7.08
CA GLY A 190 -10.38 -1.00 -8.11
C GLY A 190 -11.13 -2.24 -7.61
N GLU A 191 -10.80 -2.72 -6.41
CA GLU A 191 -11.36 -3.92 -5.78
C GLU A 191 -11.98 -3.58 -4.42
N PRO A 192 -13.26 -3.17 -4.38
CA PRO A 192 -13.89 -2.76 -3.14
C PRO A 192 -14.06 -3.92 -2.15
N ASP A 193 -13.47 -3.77 -0.96
CA ASP A 193 -13.58 -4.72 0.14
C ASP A 193 -14.21 -4.07 1.41
N GLU A 194 -14.65 -4.89 2.36
CA GLU A 194 -15.17 -4.42 3.66
C GLU A 194 -14.12 -3.63 4.47
N LEU A 195 -12.83 -3.94 4.28
CA LEU A 195 -11.71 -3.24 4.92
C LEU A 195 -11.46 -1.83 4.34
N ARG A 196 -12.05 -1.48 3.19
CA ARG A 196 -11.86 -0.17 2.53
C ARG A 196 -12.23 0.99 3.44
N VAL A 197 -13.41 0.95 4.07
CA VAL A 197 -13.91 2.05 4.91
C VAL A 197 -13.06 2.25 6.17
N PRO A 198 -12.75 1.19 6.95
CA PRO A 198 -11.84 1.31 8.08
C PRO A 198 -10.45 1.86 7.68
N VAL A 199 -9.87 1.37 6.59
CA VAL A 199 -8.54 1.79 6.14
C VAL A 199 -8.53 3.24 5.65
N ALA A 200 -9.55 3.69 4.94
CA ALA A 200 -9.66 5.09 4.51
C ALA A 200 -9.81 6.05 5.71
N ARG A 201 -10.62 5.68 6.71
CA ARG A 201 -10.79 6.47 7.93
C ARG A 201 -9.50 6.57 8.73
N GLU A 202 -8.81 5.46 8.93
CA GLU A 202 -7.50 5.41 9.59
C GLU A 202 -6.49 6.29 8.84
N THR A 203 -6.48 6.24 7.51
CA THR A 203 -5.61 7.07 6.67
C THR A 203 -5.88 8.56 6.85
N LEU A 204 -7.14 8.98 6.80
CA LEU A 204 -7.50 10.39 6.99
C LEU A 204 -7.19 10.91 8.40
N ALA A 205 -7.40 10.09 9.43
CA ALA A 205 -7.21 10.51 10.82
C ALA A 205 -5.73 10.61 11.22
N LEU A 206 -4.92 9.63 10.80
CA LEU A 206 -3.54 9.49 11.27
C LEU A 206 -2.52 9.99 10.26
N TYR A 207 -2.71 9.65 8.99
CA TYR A 207 -1.68 9.79 7.97
C TYR A 207 -1.83 11.08 7.16
N SER A 208 -3.05 11.58 6.90
CA SER A 208 -3.27 12.84 6.18
C SER A 208 -2.63 14.06 6.85
N PRO A 209 -2.74 14.24 8.19
CA PRO A 209 -2.10 15.39 8.85
C PRO A 209 -0.58 15.27 8.92
N LEU A 210 -0.05 14.04 8.92
CA LEU A 210 1.39 13.78 8.82
C LEU A 210 1.90 14.15 7.44
N ALA A 211 1.21 13.68 6.39
CA ALA A 211 1.52 14.03 5.02
C ALA A 211 1.50 15.56 4.84
N ASN A 212 0.49 16.29 5.32
CA ASN A 212 0.43 17.75 5.19
C ASN A 212 1.55 18.50 5.94
N ARG A 213 2.03 17.99 7.08
CA ARG A 213 3.20 18.58 7.76
C ARG A 213 4.51 18.31 7.03
N LEU A 214 4.60 17.20 6.31
CA LEU A 214 5.76 16.83 5.49
C LEU A 214 5.68 17.44 4.07
N ALA A 215 4.47 17.71 3.58
CA ALA A 215 4.16 18.21 2.24
C ALA A 215 4.55 19.68 2.04
N SER A 216 4.73 20.44 3.13
CA SER A 216 5.38 21.75 3.06
C SER A 216 6.83 21.65 2.56
N GLN A 217 7.41 20.45 2.48
CA GLN A 217 8.75 20.18 1.96
C GLN A 217 8.78 19.17 0.78
N ALA A 218 7.69 18.46 0.45
CA ALA A 218 7.67 17.47 -0.65
C ALA A 218 6.28 17.31 -1.33
N HIS A 219 6.27 17.01 -2.62
CA HIS A 219 5.12 16.80 -3.52
C HIS A 219 4.14 15.67 -3.06
N LEU A 220 3.33 15.89 -2.02
CA LEU A 220 2.44 14.87 -1.42
C LEU A 220 0.93 15.12 -1.64
N GLN A 221 0.55 16.12 -2.44
CA GLN A 221 -0.85 16.54 -2.64
C GLN A 221 -1.77 15.43 -3.20
N HIS A 222 -1.22 14.50 -3.99
CA HIS A 222 -1.98 13.39 -4.57
C HIS A 222 -2.45 12.37 -3.52
N LEU A 223 -1.75 12.22 -2.39
CA LEU A 223 -2.16 11.27 -1.34
C LEU A 223 -3.45 11.68 -0.65
N GLU A 224 -3.65 12.99 -0.47
CA GLU A 224 -4.87 13.51 0.13
C GLU A 224 -6.06 13.37 -0.83
N GLN A 225 -5.85 13.57 -2.14
CA GLN A 225 -6.87 13.34 -3.17
C GLN A 225 -7.29 11.85 -3.24
N ASP A 226 -6.35 10.92 -3.30
CA ASP A 226 -6.63 9.47 -3.33
C ASP A 226 -7.43 9.03 -2.08
N ALA A 227 -7.07 9.55 -0.89
CA ALA A 227 -7.80 9.28 0.35
C ALA A 227 -9.21 9.94 0.38
N GLN A 228 -9.34 11.15 -0.15
CA GLN A 228 -10.62 11.86 -0.25
C GLN A 228 -11.57 11.20 -1.27
N GLU A 229 -11.07 10.70 -2.40
CA GLU A 229 -11.84 9.96 -3.40
C GLU A 229 -12.33 8.62 -2.86
N GLY A 230 -11.46 7.84 -2.19
CA GLY A 230 -11.87 6.64 -1.48
C GLY A 230 -13.00 6.89 -0.47
N CYS A 231 -12.95 8.04 0.21
CA CYS A 231 -13.99 8.46 1.17
C CYS A 231 -15.27 9.00 0.50
N ARG A 232 -15.17 9.70 -0.65
CA ARG A 232 -16.32 10.20 -1.43
C ARG A 232 -17.16 9.07 -2.01
N VAL A 233 -16.52 8.03 -2.57
CA VAL A 233 -17.20 6.81 -3.03
C VAL A 233 -18.00 6.18 -1.88
N CYS A 234 -17.47 6.21 -0.65
CA CYS A 234 -18.17 5.69 0.54
C CYS A 234 -19.41 6.51 0.95
N ARG A 235 -19.44 7.84 0.75
CA ARG A 235 -20.65 8.65 0.98
C ARG A 235 -21.75 8.34 -0.05
N GLY A 236 -21.36 8.05 -1.29
CA GLY A 236 -22.28 7.59 -2.34
C GLY A 236 -22.89 6.20 -2.05
N VAL A 237 -22.06 5.24 -1.63
CA VAL A 237 -22.50 3.87 -1.31
C VAL A 237 -23.36 3.81 -0.04
N ARG A 238 -23.08 4.62 1.00
CA ARG A 238 -23.96 4.71 2.19
C ARG A 238 -25.35 5.25 1.86
N ARG A 239 -25.44 6.27 0.98
CA ARG A 239 -26.73 6.80 0.50
C ARG A 239 -27.51 5.79 -0.35
N ALA A 240 -26.80 5.00 -1.18
CA ALA A 240 -27.43 3.95 -1.99
C ALA A 240 -27.94 2.77 -1.14
N ARG A 241 -27.22 2.36 -0.09
CA ARG A 241 -27.66 1.31 0.84
C ARG A 241 -28.82 1.74 1.76
N THR A 242 -28.82 2.97 2.28
CA THR A 242 -29.97 3.48 3.07
C THR A 242 -31.22 3.72 2.23
N ALA A 243 -31.09 4.00 0.93
CA ALA A 243 -32.22 4.10 0.01
C ALA A 243 -32.83 2.72 -0.35
N ARG A 244 -32.04 1.64 -0.36
CA ARG A 244 -32.52 0.26 -0.61
C ARG A 244 -33.21 -0.38 0.60
N HIS A 245 -32.91 0.04 1.81
CA HIS A 245 -33.55 -0.48 3.04
C HIS A 245 -34.83 0.26 3.45
N ARG A 246 -35.24 1.30 2.72
CA ARG A 246 -36.50 2.04 2.90
C ARG A 246 -37.51 1.77 1.77
N ARG A 247 -37.34 0.69 1.02
CA ARG A 247 -38.30 0.18 0.04
C ARG A 247 -38.69 -1.23 0.40
#